data_AF-A0A957B748-F1
#
_entry.id   AF-A0A957B748-F1
#
_cell.length_a   1.000
_cell.length_b   1.000
_cell.length_c   1.000
_cell.angle_alpha   90.00
_cell.angle_beta   90.00
_cell.angle_gamma   90.00
#
_symmetry.space_group_name_H-M   'P 1'
#
loop_
_entity.id
_entity.type
_entity.pdbx_description
1 polymer ?
#
loop_
_entity_poly.entity_id
_entity_poly.type
_entity_poly.pdbx_seq_one_letter_code
_entity_poly.pdbx_strand_id
1 'polypeptide(L)' 'MRNFYAKDGQFWLDEQPQLIQAGEFHYFRTPKEEWAHRLGLL' A
#
# COMPACT_ATOMS: atom_id res chain seq x y z
N MET A 1 -12.77 -11.83 -6.04
CA MET A 1 -11.62 -10.96 -6.36
C MET A 1 -11.92 -9.60 -5.76
N ARG A 2 -10.90 -8.88 -5.26
CA ARG A 2 -11.09 -7.49 -4.83
C ARG A 2 -10.90 -6.56 -6.01
N ASN A 3 -11.69 -5.50 -6.08
CA ASN A 3 -11.64 -4.52 -7.17
C ASN A 3 -11.08 -3.19 -6.66
N PHE A 4 -9.98 -2.74 -7.25
CA PHE A 4 -9.41 -1.41 -7.01
C PHE A 4 -9.54 -0.56 -8.27
N TYR A 5 -10.16 0.61 -8.16
CA TYR A 5 -10.42 1.47 -9.31
C TYR A 5 -10.45 2.96 -8.92
N ALA A 6 -10.28 3.82 -9.92
CA ALA A 6 -10.41 5.26 -9.77
C ALA A 6 -11.75 5.72 -10.36
N LYS A 7 -12.53 6.49 -9.59
CA LYS A 7 -13.83 7.02 -10.00
C LYS A 7 -14.14 8.28 -9.20
N ASP A 8 -14.71 9.28 -9.86
CA ASP A 8 -15.19 10.53 -9.25
C ASP A 8 -14.14 11.23 -8.35
N GLY A 9 -12.88 11.21 -8.77
CA GLY A 9 -11.76 11.85 -8.05
C GLY A 9 -11.26 11.10 -6.82
N GLN A 10 -11.69 9.85 -6.61
CA GLN A 10 -11.28 9.01 -5.48
C GLN A 10 -10.79 7.63 -5.93
N PHE A 11 -10.02 6.98 -5.06
CA PHE A 11 -9.72 5.56 -5.17
C PHE A 11 -10.76 4.75 -4.40
N TRP A 12 -11.16 3.62 -4.95
CA TRP A 12 -12.16 2.73 -4.40
C TRP A 12 -11.58 1.33 -4.25
N LEU A 13 -11.84 0.69 -3.11
CA LEU A 13 -11.55 -0.72 -2.87
C LEU A 13 -12.85 -1.40 -2.44
N ASP A 14 -13.35 -2.34 -3.26
CA ASP A 14 -14.59 -3.08 -2.99
C ASP A 14 -15.76 -2.15 -2.61
N GLU A 15 -16.01 -1.15 -3.45
CA GLU A 15 -17.06 -0.13 -3.29
C GLU A 15 -16.88 0.80 -2.07
N GLN A 16 -15.73 0.76 -1.40
CA GLN A 16 -15.40 1.67 -0.29
C GLN A 16 -14.35 2.69 -0.72
N PRO A 17 -14.61 4.00 -0.56
CA PRO A 17 -13.62 5.02 -0.88
C PRO A 17 -12.40 4.91 0.05
N GLN A 18 -11.21 5.06 -0.50
CA GLN A 18 -9.94 4.91 0.20
C GLN A 18 -9.13 6.21 0.14
N LEU A 19 -8.67 6.68 1.29
CA LEU A 19 -7.54 7.59 1.38
C LEU A 19 -6.26 6.76 1.44
N ILE A 20 -5.39 6.92 0.45
CA ILE A 20 -4.12 6.17 0.41
C ILE A 20 -3.12 6.82 1.36
N GLN A 21 -2.84 6.14 2.47
CA GLN A 21 -1.74 6.45 3.37
C GLN A 21 -0.66 5.39 3.17
N ALA A 22 0.45 5.79 2.54
CA ALA A 22 1.52 4.87 2.19
C ALA A 22 2.89 5.46 2.54
N GLY A 23 3.82 4.57 2.92
CA GLY A 23 5.24 4.87 3.03
C GLY A 23 6.03 4.26 1.87
N GLU A 24 7.10 4.93 1.46
CA GLU A 24 7.99 4.38 0.44
C GLU A 24 8.95 3.35 1.04
N PHE A 25 9.03 2.17 0.42
CA PHE A 25 9.95 1.11 0.81
C PHE A 25 10.61 0.48 -0.42
N HIS A 26 11.94 0.61 -0.53
CA HIS A 26 12.71 0.02 -1.63
C HIS A 26 13.29 -1.33 -1.20
N TYR A 27 12.64 -2.42 -1.64
CA TYR A 27 13.03 -3.78 -1.27
C TYR A 27 14.48 -4.12 -1.66
N PHE A 28 14.97 -3.62 -2.80
CA PHE A 28 16.33 -3.87 -3.30
C PHE A 28 17.41 -3.07 -2.56
N ARG A 29 17.03 -2.12 -1.69
CA ARG A 29 17.95 -1.34 -0.84
C ARG A 29 17.94 -1.81 0.62
N THR A 30 17.14 -2.83 0.93
CA THR A 30 16.98 -3.37 2.28
C THR A 30 17.31 -4.86 2.28
N PRO A 31 18.18 -5.36 3.18
CA PRO A 31 18.39 -6.80 3.35
C PRO A 31 17.05 -7.52 3.55
N LYS A 32 16.88 -8.71 2.93
CA LYS A 32 15.61 -9.43 2.92
C LYS A 32 15.12 -9.76 4.35
N GLU A 33 16.06 -10.06 5.23
CA GLU A 33 15.84 -10.40 6.63
C GLU A 33 15.19 -9.24 7.42
N GLU A 34 15.43 -8.01 6.98
CA GLU A 34 14.92 -6.79 7.62
C GLU A 34 13.53 -6.37 7.11
N TRP A 35 13.01 -6.94 6.01
CA TRP A 35 11.77 -6.47 5.39
C TRP A 35 10.58 -6.53 6.33
N ALA A 36 10.40 -7.63 7.06
CA ALA A 36 9.27 -7.79 7.98
C ALA A 36 9.30 -6.75 9.10
N HIS A 37 10.49 -6.48 9.65
CA HIS A 37 10.67 -5.45 10.67
C HIS A 37 10.37 -4.06 10.10
N ARG A 38 10.93 -3.73 8.93
CA ARG A 38 10.74 -2.41 8.30
C ARG A 38 9.30 -2.13 7.89
N LEU A 39 8.62 -3.12 7.31
CA LEU A 39 7.20 -3.01 6.97
C LEU A 39 6.31 -2.90 8.20
N GLY A 40 6.71 -3.45 9.35
CA GLY A 40 5.98 -3.31 10.61
C GLY A 40 6.09 -1.93 11.27
N LEU A 41 6.95 -1.04 10.77
CA LEU A 41 7.08 0.34 11.24
C LEU A 41 6.29 1.35 10.38
N LEU A 42 5.69 0.90 9.28
CA LEU A 42 4.91 1.71 8.35
C LEU A 42 3.43 1.76 8.72
#